data_AF-A0A938EQ50-F1
#
_entry.id   AF-A0A938EQ50-F1
#
_cell.length_a   1.000
_cell.length_b   1.000
_cell.length_c   1.000
_cell.angle_alpha   90.00
_cell.angle_beta   90.00
_cell.angle_gamma   90.00
#
_symmetry.space_group_name_H-M   'P 1'
#
loop_
_entity.id
_entity.type
_entity.pdbx_description
1 polymer ?
#
loop_
_entity_poly.entity_id
_entity_poly.type
_entity_poly.pdbx_seq_one_letter_code
_entity_poly.pdbx_strand_id
1 'polypeptide(L)'
;CVVVNLLDLPGRPEVREACIRNVMELRQQCDHYGMPLMVEPLVMKETDAGPYTVNGDVDLIIPIVRQAVELGADVIKADPTDDPSVYHEVVRTASGIPVLIRGGGRVSDEEIFARTEALLAQGAAGLVYGRNIIQHANPAGMTRALMAMLHDGASATRALEILRSS
;
A
#
# COMPACT_ATOMS: atom_id res chain seq x y z
N CYS A 1 -2.86 -3.14 15.45
CA CYS A 1 -1.95 -3.48 14.36
C CYS A 1 -0.63 -2.75 14.57
N VAL A 2 0.50 -3.45 14.51
CA VAL A 2 1.84 -2.87 14.41
C VAL A 2 2.17 -2.74 12.92
N VAL A 3 2.86 -1.67 12.52
CA VAL A 3 3.26 -1.45 11.12
C VAL A 3 4.77 -1.32 11.05
N VAL A 4 5.41 -2.04 10.14
CA VAL A 4 6.86 -2.04 9.96
C VAL A 4 7.23 -2.03 8.48
N ASN A 5 8.28 -1.29 8.13
CA ASN A 5 8.77 -1.23 6.76
C ASN A 5 9.73 -2.38 6.47
N LEU A 6 9.64 -2.90 5.24
CA LEU A 6 10.66 -3.75 4.62
C LEU A 6 11.17 -3.02 3.38
N LEU A 7 12.30 -2.32 3.52
CA LEU A 7 12.84 -1.43 2.48
C LEU A 7 13.89 -2.16 1.63
N ASP A 8 13.81 -1.99 0.32
CA ASP A 8 14.90 -2.29 -0.63
C ASP A 8 15.40 -0.99 -1.26
N LEU A 9 16.64 -0.61 -0.94
CA LEU A 9 17.26 0.64 -1.35
C LEU A 9 18.49 0.34 -2.24
N PRO A 10 18.61 0.97 -3.42
CA PRO A 10 19.77 0.81 -4.29
C PRO A 10 21.08 1.08 -3.56
N GLY A 11 22.01 0.13 -3.62
CA GLY A 11 23.34 0.24 -3.02
C GLY A 11 23.38 0.22 -1.49
N ARG A 12 22.26 -0.04 -0.80
CA ARG A 12 22.13 0.02 0.67
C ARG A 12 21.52 -1.27 1.26
N PRO A 13 22.10 -2.45 1.01
CA PRO A 13 21.55 -3.74 1.46
C PRO A 13 21.41 -3.84 2.99
N GLU A 14 22.25 -3.13 3.74
CA GLU A 14 22.23 -3.13 5.20
C GLU A 14 20.91 -2.59 5.78
N VAL A 15 20.22 -1.71 5.05
CA VAL A 15 18.90 -1.18 5.43
C VAL A 15 17.86 -2.29 5.33
N ARG A 16 17.88 -3.09 4.26
CA ARG A 16 16.99 -4.24 4.11
C ARG A 16 17.23 -5.29 5.19
N GLU A 17 18.49 -5.57 5.50
CA GLU A 17 18.85 -6.49 6.58
C GLU A 17 18.36 -6.00 7.96
N ALA A 18 18.49 -4.71 8.24
CA ALA A 18 17.98 -4.10 9.46
C ALA A 18 16.44 -4.19 9.52
N CYS A 19 15.75 -3.91 8.41
CA CYS A 19 14.31 -4.13 8.30
C CYS A 19 13.93 -5.58 8.62
N ILE A 20 14.60 -6.57 8.01
CA ILE A 20 14.32 -7.99 8.25
C ILE A 20 14.43 -8.33 9.74
N ARG A 21 15.50 -7.89 10.41
CA ARG A 21 15.67 -8.09 11.86
C ARG A 21 14.53 -7.45 12.66
N ASN A 22 14.15 -6.21 12.32
CA ASN A 22 13.05 -5.52 12.98
C ASN A 22 11.71 -6.25 12.78
N VAL A 23 11.43 -6.76 11.58
CA VAL A 23 10.20 -7.54 11.32
C VAL A 23 10.18 -8.82 12.17
N MET A 24 11.29 -9.55 12.23
CA MET A 24 11.37 -10.79 13.02
C MET A 24 11.17 -10.54 14.52
N GLU A 25 11.80 -9.49 15.07
CA GLU A 25 11.63 -9.12 16.47
C GLU A 25 10.19 -8.67 16.76
N LEU A 26 9.62 -7.82 15.91
CA LEU A 26 8.24 -7.36 16.06
C LEU A 26 7.22 -8.48 15.88
N ARG A 27 7.46 -9.46 15.01
CA ARG A 27 6.60 -10.63 14.84
C ARG A 27 6.46 -11.40 16.15
N GLN A 28 7.56 -11.66 16.84
CA GLN A 28 7.55 -12.34 18.13
C GLN A 28 6.74 -11.55 19.18
N GLN A 29 6.91 -10.22 19.23
CA GLN A 29 6.14 -9.37 20.14
C GLN A 29 4.64 -9.36 19.76
N CYS A 30 4.34 -9.28 18.46
CA CYS A 30 2.98 -9.30 17.93
C CYS A 30 2.25 -10.60 18.31
N ASP A 31 2.91 -11.75 18.19
CA ASP A 31 2.37 -13.04 18.62
C ASP A 31 2.10 -13.07 20.13
N HIS A 32 3.05 -12.57 20.93
CA HIS A 32 2.91 -12.53 22.38
C HIS A 32 1.71 -11.69 22.84
N TYR A 33 1.49 -10.52 22.21
CA TYR A 33 0.41 -9.60 22.57
C TYR A 33 -0.88 -9.80 21.75
N GLY A 34 -0.93 -10.78 20.84
CA GLY A 34 -2.09 -10.99 19.96
C GLY A 34 -2.38 -9.82 19.01
N MET A 35 -1.35 -9.09 18.61
CA MET A 35 -1.46 -7.92 17.74
C MET A 35 -1.16 -8.28 16.28
N PRO A 36 -1.97 -7.84 15.30
CA PRO A 36 -1.64 -8.04 13.90
C PRO A 36 -0.40 -7.26 13.49
N LEU A 37 0.46 -7.86 12.65
CA LEU A 37 1.64 -7.24 12.05
C LEU A 37 1.36 -6.92 10.57
N MET A 38 1.41 -5.64 10.24
CA MET A 38 1.40 -5.16 8.86
C MET A 38 2.84 -4.88 8.41
N VAL A 39 3.27 -5.54 7.35
CA VAL A 39 4.57 -5.28 6.72
C VAL A 39 4.35 -4.43 5.47
N GLU A 40 5.14 -3.36 5.36
CA GLU A 40 5.15 -2.42 4.23
C GLU A 40 6.40 -2.68 3.37
N PRO A 41 6.35 -3.64 2.42
CA PRO A 41 7.43 -3.89 1.48
C PRO A 41 7.53 -2.76 0.45
N LEU A 42 8.70 -2.15 0.33
CA LEU A 42 8.93 -1.01 -0.55
C LEU A 42 10.24 -1.18 -1.31
N VAL A 43 10.16 -1.23 -2.63
CA VAL A 43 11.32 -1.07 -3.51
C VAL A 43 11.46 0.40 -3.84
N MET A 44 12.67 0.92 -3.68
CA MET A 44 12.96 2.31 -4.00
C MET A 44 13.89 2.42 -5.21
N LYS A 45 13.83 3.55 -5.89
CA LYS A 45 14.77 3.98 -6.93
C LYS A 45 15.30 5.38 -6.61
N GLU A 46 16.52 5.66 -7.05
CA GLU A 46 17.12 6.98 -6.92
C GLU A 46 16.37 8.01 -7.78
N THR A 47 16.47 9.28 -7.42
CA THR A 47 15.89 10.38 -8.19
C THR A 47 16.87 11.54 -8.30
N ASP A 48 16.77 12.30 -9.39
CA ASP A 48 17.61 13.49 -9.58
C ASP A 48 17.32 14.61 -8.55
N ALA A 49 16.15 14.58 -7.89
CA ALA A 49 15.63 15.64 -7.03
C ALA A 49 15.65 15.34 -5.51
N GLY A 50 16.23 14.22 -5.08
CA GLY A 50 16.21 13.80 -3.67
C GLY A 50 16.60 12.33 -3.48
N PRO A 51 16.61 11.82 -2.22
CA PRO A 51 17.30 10.58 -1.91
C PRO A 51 16.67 9.36 -2.61
N TYR A 52 15.34 9.19 -2.58
CA TYR A 52 14.66 8.03 -3.19
C TYR A 52 13.18 8.29 -3.50
N THR A 53 12.62 7.58 -4.49
CA THR A 53 11.17 7.43 -4.74
C THR A 53 10.81 5.95 -4.87
N VAL A 54 9.52 5.63 -4.83
CA VAL A 54 9.02 4.26 -5.02
C VAL A 54 9.33 3.78 -6.44
N ASN A 55 9.77 2.54 -6.56
CA ASN A 55 9.87 1.84 -7.82
C ASN A 55 8.63 0.95 -8.01
N GLY A 56 7.80 1.28 -9.00
CA GLY A 56 6.56 0.57 -9.32
C GLY A 56 6.76 -0.66 -10.22
N ASP A 57 8.00 -1.06 -10.48
CA ASP A 57 8.32 -2.26 -11.26
C ASP A 57 7.82 -3.53 -10.55
N VAL A 58 6.87 -4.22 -11.19
CA VAL A 58 6.23 -5.42 -10.63
C VAL A 58 7.23 -6.55 -10.38
N ASP A 59 8.25 -6.68 -11.23
CA ASP A 59 9.26 -7.73 -11.11
C ASP A 59 10.15 -7.55 -9.89
N LEU A 60 10.26 -6.31 -9.38
CA LEU A 60 10.96 -5.99 -8.15
C LEU A 60 10.04 -6.04 -6.93
N ILE A 61 8.76 -5.68 -7.09
CA ILE A 61 7.77 -5.71 -6.00
C ILE A 61 7.44 -7.15 -5.59
N ILE A 62 7.29 -8.08 -6.55
CA ILE A 62 6.91 -9.47 -6.26
C ILE A 62 7.86 -10.13 -5.24
N PRO A 63 9.20 -10.14 -5.43
CA PRO A 63 10.12 -10.76 -4.47
C PRO A 63 10.04 -10.18 -3.05
N ILE A 64 9.90 -8.87 -2.91
CA ILE A 64 9.86 -8.24 -1.57
C ILE A 64 8.52 -8.45 -0.87
N VAL A 65 7.41 -8.49 -1.62
CA VAL A 65 6.11 -8.88 -1.08
C VAL A 65 6.14 -10.33 -0.63
N ARG A 66 6.74 -11.25 -1.41
CA ARG A 66 6.92 -12.63 -0.96
C ARG A 66 7.76 -12.71 0.30
N GLN A 67 8.83 -11.93 0.41
CA GLN A 67 9.64 -11.88 1.62
C GLN A 67 8.81 -11.40 2.83
N ALA A 68 7.94 -10.40 2.67
CA ALA A 68 7.04 -9.97 3.74
C ALA A 68 6.09 -11.10 4.20
N VAL A 69 5.58 -11.92 3.27
CA VAL A 69 4.79 -13.12 3.59
C VAL A 69 5.60 -14.10 4.46
N GLU A 70 6.82 -14.44 4.03
CA GLU A 70 7.68 -15.40 4.75
C GLU A 70 8.12 -14.90 6.13
N LEU A 71 8.22 -13.58 6.31
CA LEU A 71 8.55 -12.96 7.60
C LEU A 71 7.35 -12.93 8.57
N GLY A 72 6.17 -13.40 8.15
CA GLY A 72 4.99 -13.53 9.00
C GLY A 72 4.10 -12.29 9.03
N ALA A 73 3.98 -11.57 7.92
CA ALA A 73 2.99 -10.49 7.79
C ALA A 73 1.55 -11.04 7.90
N ASP A 74 0.72 -10.42 8.72
CA ASP A 74 -0.73 -10.66 8.73
C ASP A 74 -1.46 -9.78 7.70
N VAL A 75 -0.84 -8.66 7.33
CA VAL A 75 -1.33 -7.70 6.34
C VAL A 75 -0.15 -7.17 5.54
N ILE A 76 -0.32 -7.04 4.23
CA ILE A 76 0.68 -6.42 3.36
C ILE A 76 0.20 -5.02 2.97
N LYS A 77 1.06 -4.03 3.16
CA LYS A 77 0.83 -2.66 2.66
C LYS A 77 1.77 -2.41 1.50
N ALA A 78 1.27 -2.53 0.28
CA ALA A 78 2.08 -2.43 -0.93
C ALA A 78 1.79 -1.12 -1.69
N ASP A 79 2.81 -0.57 -2.32
CA ASP A 79 2.62 0.48 -3.31
C ASP A 79 1.94 -0.07 -4.58
N PRO A 80 1.23 0.78 -5.35
CA PRO A 80 0.82 0.45 -6.71
C PRO A 80 2.01 0.12 -7.60
N THR A 81 1.80 -0.75 -8.57
CA THR A 81 2.70 -0.93 -9.71
C THR A 81 2.60 0.26 -10.67
N ASP A 82 3.63 0.48 -11.49
CA ASP A 82 3.62 1.52 -12.53
C ASP A 82 2.51 1.26 -13.57
N ASP A 83 2.19 -0.01 -13.82
CA ASP A 83 0.99 -0.45 -14.54
C ASP A 83 -0.01 -1.11 -13.57
N PRO A 84 -1.14 -0.46 -13.23
CA PRO A 84 -2.16 -1.05 -12.36
C PRO A 84 -2.78 -2.34 -12.90
N SER A 85 -2.75 -2.61 -14.21
CA SER A 85 -3.40 -3.78 -14.81
C SER A 85 -2.76 -5.11 -14.40
N VAL A 86 -1.49 -5.08 -13.99
CA VAL A 86 -0.73 -6.24 -13.51
C VAL A 86 -0.74 -6.39 -11.98
N TYR A 87 -1.48 -5.55 -11.25
CA TYR A 87 -1.44 -5.56 -9.79
C TYR A 87 -1.94 -6.87 -9.16
N HIS A 88 -2.76 -7.64 -9.88
CA HIS A 88 -3.20 -8.97 -9.45
C HIS A 88 -2.03 -9.93 -9.22
N GLU A 89 -0.86 -9.70 -9.84
CA GLU A 89 0.36 -10.49 -9.58
C GLU A 89 0.89 -10.28 -8.17
N VAL A 90 0.87 -9.04 -7.68
CA VAL A 90 1.22 -8.68 -6.30
C VAL A 90 0.24 -9.34 -5.32
N VAL A 91 -1.06 -9.24 -5.61
CA VAL A 91 -2.13 -9.85 -4.80
C VAL A 91 -1.98 -11.38 -4.73
N ARG A 92 -1.72 -12.04 -5.86
CA ARG A 92 -1.48 -13.49 -5.89
C ARG A 92 -0.24 -13.89 -5.09
N THR A 93 0.83 -13.10 -5.18
CA THR A 93 2.08 -13.34 -4.44
C THR A 93 1.86 -13.32 -2.92
N ALA A 94 0.96 -12.46 -2.44
CA ALA A 94 0.58 -12.37 -1.04
C ALA A 94 -0.08 -13.64 -0.47
N SER A 95 -0.43 -14.62 -1.31
CA SER A 95 -0.82 -15.98 -0.90
C SER A 95 -1.96 -16.03 0.14
N GLY A 96 -2.97 -15.17 -0.03
CA GLY A 96 -4.13 -15.09 0.85
C GLY A 96 -4.02 -14.07 1.99
N ILE A 97 -2.85 -13.45 2.19
CA ILE A 97 -2.69 -12.30 3.09
C ILE A 97 -3.29 -11.05 2.42
N PRO A 98 -4.13 -10.26 3.12
CA PRO A 98 -4.76 -9.07 2.53
C PRO A 98 -3.71 -8.03 2.13
N VAL A 99 -3.79 -7.57 0.87
CA VAL A 99 -2.96 -6.50 0.32
C VAL A 99 -3.74 -5.19 0.34
N LEU A 100 -3.23 -4.21 1.08
CA LEU A 100 -3.79 -2.87 1.16
C LEU A 100 -2.92 -1.90 0.35
N ILE A 101 -3.58 -1.10 -0.48
CA ILE A 101 -2.92 -0.16 -1.38
C ILE A 101 -2.46 1.07 -0.60
N ARG A 102 -1.22 1.47 -0.79
CA ARG A 102 -0.71 2.72 -0.25
C ARG A 102 -1.07 3.92 -1.12
N GLY A 103 -1.43 5.03 -0.48
CA GLY A 103 -1.93 6.22 -1.19
C GLY A 103 -0.87 7.10 -1.87
N GLY A 104 0.43 6.83 -1.69
CA GLY A 104 1.49 7.61 -2.32
C GLY A 104 1.44 9.11 -1.99
N GLY A 105 1.93 9.91 -2.94
CA GLY A 105 1.88 11.39 -2.89
C GLY A 105 0.46 11.94 -3.03
N ARG A 106 0.30 13.24 -2.77
CA ARG A 106 -0.97 13.93 -3.03
C ARG A 106 -1.17 14.03 -4.54
N VAL A 107 -2.35 13.63 -5.02
CA VAL A 107 -2.77 13.73 -6.43
C VAL A 107 -4.15 14.40 -6.53
N SER A 108 -4.69 14.53 -7.75
CA SER A 108 -6.07 15.01 -7.93
C SER A 108 -7.10 13.99 -7.45
N ASP A 109 -8.32 14.44 -7.19
CA ASP A 109 -9.39 13.57 -6.72
C ASP A 109 -9.80 12.56 -7.81
N GLU A 110 -9.83 13.00 -9.07
CA GLU A 110 -10.07 12.12 -10.23
C GLU A 110 -9.01 11.02 -10.31
N GLU A 111 -7.75 11.37 -10.12
CA GLU A 111 -6.63 10.44 -10.23
C GLU A 111 -6.63 9.43 -9.09
N ILE A 112 -6.83 9.85 -7.84
CA ILE A 112 -6.85 8.92 -6.71
C ILE A 112 -8.03 7.94 -6.81
N PHE A 113 -9.21 8.40 -7.23
CA PHE A 113 -10.36 7.52 -7.39
C PHE A 113 -10.19 6.55 -8.57
N ALA A 114 -9.72 7.01 -9.74
CA ALA A 114 -9.47 6.13 -10.88
C ALA A 114 -8.44 5.03 -10.54
N ARG A 115 -7.36 5.41 -9.86
CA ARG A 115 -6.34 4.44 -9.38
C ARG A 115 -6.93 3.46 -8.36
N THR A 116 -7.74 3.96 -7.42
CA THR A 116 -8.41 3.13 -6.41
C THR A 116 -9.30 2.08 -7.06
N GLU A 117 -10.15 2.49 -8.00
CA GLU A 117 -11.04 1.58 -8.75
C GLU A 117 -10.25 0.51 -9.49
N ALA A 118 -9.20 0.91 -10.23
CA ALA A 118 -8.36 -0.02 -10.97
C ALA A 118 -7.72 -1.07 -10.06
N LEU A 119 -7.14 -0.65 -8.93
CA LEU A 119 -6.42 -1.56 -8.02
C LEU A 119 -7.36 -2.44 -7.20
N LEU A 120 -8.53 -1.95 -6.79
CA LEU A 120 -9.57 -2.77 -6.18
C LEU A 120 -10.08 -3.85 -7.14
N ALA A 121 -10.26 -3.51 -8.43
CA ALA A 121 -10.62 -4.49 -9.46
C ALA A 121 -9.58 -5.59 -9.66
N GLN A 122 -8.31 -5.37 -9.28
CA GLN A 122 -7.25 -6.37 -9.30
C GLN A 122 -7.19 -7.24 -8.02
N GLY A 123 -8.09 -7.04 -7.06
CA GLY A 123 -8.20 -7.85 -5.85
C GLY A 123 -7.48 -7.30 -4.63
N ALA A 124 -7.10 -6.01 -4.63
CA ALA A 124 -6.67 -5.36 -3.39
C ALA A 124 -7.78 -5.40 -2.33
N ALA A 125 -7.40 -5.67 -1.09
CA ALA A 125 -8.33 -5.88 0.02
C ALA A 125 -8.65 -4.61 0.82
N GLY A 126 -7.93 -3.50 0.58
CA GLY A 126 -8.15 -2.26 1.30
C GLY A 126 -7.20 -1.13 0.92
N LEU A 127 -7.30 -0.02 1.67
CA LEU A 127 -6.60 1.23 1.39
C LEU A 127 -5.87 1.73 2.65
N VAL A 128 -4.64 2.23 2.50
CA VAL A 128 -3.89 2.95 3.54
C VAL A 128 -3.48 4.31 2.98
N TYR A 129 -4.43 5.24 2.97
CA TYR A 129 -4.27 6.58 2.37
C TYR A 129 -4.11 7.64 3.46
N GLY A 130 -2.99 8.37 3.42
CA GLY A 130 -2.70 9.46 4.35
C GLY A 130 -2.92 10.83 3.72
N ARG A 131 -1.92 11.31 2.97
CA ARG A 131 -1.89 12.65 2.35
C ARG A 131 -3.12 12.97 1.49
N ASN A 132 -3.63 11.99 0.74
CA ASN A 132 -4.84 12.17 -0.07
C ASN A 132 -6.12 12.41 0.75
N ILE A 133 -6.13 12.11 2.05
CA ILE A 133 -7.26 12.38 2.94
C ILE A 133 -6.96 13.61 3.81
N ILE A 134 -5.90 13.55 4.61
CA ILE A 134 -5.68 14.55 5.68
C ILE A 134 -5.30 15.94 5.16
N GLN A 135 -4.80 16.04 3.92
CA GLN A 135 -4.46 17.31 3.27
C GLN A 135 -5.54 17.75 2.27
N HIS A 136 -6.66 17.03 2.18
CA HIS A 136 -7.79 17.43 1.35
C HIS A 136 -8.52 18.64 1.96
N ALA A 137 -9.12 19.50 1.14
CA ALA A 137 -9.94 20.62 1.63
C ALA A 137 -11.22 20.14 2.38
N ASN A 138 -11.72 18.97 2.01
CA ASN A 138 -12.82 18.24 2.65
C ASN A 138 -12.40 16.79 3.00
N PRO A 139 -11.65 16.55 4.09
CA PRO A 139 -11.19 15.20 4.46
C PRO A 139 -12.34 14.22 4.71
N ALA A 140 -13.42 14.68 5.34
CA ALA A 140 -14.57 13.85 5.66
C ALA A 140 -15.29 13.35 4.39
N GLY A 141 -15.49 14.23 3.40
CA GLY A 141 -16.03 13.85 2.09
C GLY A 141 -15.15 12.86 1.35
N MET A 142 -13.83 13.08 1.37
CA MET A 142 -12.85 12.18 0.74
C MET A 142 -12.88 10.79 1.39
N THR A 143 -12.91 10.72 2.73
CA THR A 143 -13.06 9.44 3.44
C THR A 143 -14.36 8.75 3.08
N ARG A 144 -15.50 9.45 3.07
CA ARG A 144 -16.80 8.85 2.68
C ARG A 144 -16.76 8.27 1.27
N ALA A 145 -16.19 9.00 0.32
CA ALA A 145 -16.08 8.55 -1.07
C ALA A 145 -15.22 7.28 -1.18
N LEU A 146 -14.04 7.26 -0.56
CA LEU A 146 -13.16 6.07 -0.57
C LEU A 146 -13.80 4.86 0.13
N MET A 147 -14.54 5.08 1.22
CA MET A 147 -15.26 4.00 1.92
C MET A 147 -16.36 3.41 1.06
N ALA A 148 -17.10 4.22 0.31
CA ALA A 148 -18.10 3.73 -0.63
C ALA A 148 -17.48 2.88 -1.76
N MET A 149 -16.28 3.25 -2.23
CA MET A 149 -15.57 2.41 -3.20
C MET A 149 -15.15 1.07 -2.61
N LEU A 150 -14.58 1.08 -1.40
CA LEU A 150 -14.04 -0.11 -0.76
C LEU A 150 -15.12 -1.08 -0.27
N HIS A 151 -16.19 -0.57 0.33
CA HIS A 151 -17.20 -1.39 1.02
C HIS A 151 -18.48 -1.59 0.22
N ASP A 152 -18.85 -0.63 -0.63
CA ASP A 152 -20.10 -0.66 -1.39
C ASP A 152 -19.89 -0.86 -2.91
N GLY A 153 -18.64 -1.00 -3.36
CA GLY A 153 -18.30 -1.20 -4.76
C GLY A 153 -18.60 0.01 -5.65
N ALA A 154 -18.61 1.22 -5.09
CA ALA A 154 -18.83 2.43 -5.87
C ALA A 154 -17.69 2.67 -6.90
N SER A 155 -18.07 3.10 -8.11
CA SER A 155 -17.10 3.50 -9.15
C SER A 155 -16.40 4.81 -8.83
N ALA A 156 -15.31 5.12 -9.53
CA ALA A 156 -14.62 6.40 -9.36
C ALA A 156 -15.54 7.60 -9.68
N THR A 157 -16.39 7.47 -10.69
CA THR A 157 -17.40 8.50 -11.03
C THR A 157 -18.36 8.73 -9.86
N ARG A 158 -18.85 7.65 -9.23
CA ARG A 158 -19.76 7.77 -8.08
C ARG A 158 -19.05 8.36 -6.86
N ALA A 159 -17.80 8.00 -6.63
CA ALA A 159 -16.98 8.57 -5.55
C ALA A 159 -16.81 10.09 -5.69
N LEU A 160 -16.59 10.58 -6.91
CA LEU A 160 -16.52 12.03 -7.20
C LEU A 160 -17.84 12.75 -6.89
N GLU A 161 -18.99 12.14 -7.22
CA GLU A 161 -20.30 12.71 -6.87
C GLU A 161 -20.49 12.79 -5.35
N ILE A 162 -20.13 11.73 -4.63
CA ILE A 162 -20.18 11.70 -3.16
C ILE A 162 -19.33 12.84 -2.59
N LEU A 163 -18.10 13.01 -3.10
CA LEU A 163 -17.19 14.08 -2.67
C LEU A 163 -17.74 15.48 -2.94
N ARG A 164 -18.41 15.70 -4.08
CA ARG A 164 -19.00 17.01 -4.45
C ARG A 164 -20.27 17.35 -3.67
N SER A 165 -21.01 16.34 -3.23
CA SER A 165 -22.23 16.49 -2.42
C SER A 165 -21.97 16.63 -0.90
N SER A 166 -20.69 16.62 -0.51
CA SER A 166 -20.20 16.45 0.87
C SER A 166 -19.67 17.72 1.51
#